data_AF-A0A5E6WUQ5-F1
#
_entry.id   AF-A0A5E6WUQ5-F1
#
_cell.length_a   1.000
_cell.length_b   1.000
_cell.length_c   1.000
_cell.angle_alpha   90.00
_cell.angle_beta   90.00
_cell.angle_gamma   90.00
#
_symmetry.space_group_name_H-M   'P 1'
#
loop_
_entity.id
_entity.type
_entity.pdbx_description
1 polymer ?
#
loop_
_entity_poly.entity_id
_entity_poly.type
_entity_poly.pdbx_seq_one_letter_code
_entity_poly.pdbx_strand_id
1 'polypeptide(L)'
;MVVVKFWLAIDQQTQLERFEEREQIPFKRYKITEDDWRNREKWDVYTEAVGDMVDRTSTEIAPWTLVEANDKRWARVKVLRTINEALEAAFAKHKK
;
A
#
# COMPACT_ATOMS: atom_id res chain seq x y z
N MET A 1 -2.41 17.64 14.25
CA MET A 1 -2.54 17.09 12.88
C MET A 1 -2.21 15.62 12.94
N VAL A 2 -2.99 14.77 12.25
CA VAL A 2 -2.77 13.31 12.19
C VAL A 2 -2.46 12.96 10.75
N VAL A 3 -1.36 12.24 10.50
CA VAL A 3 -0.96 11.77 9.16
C VAL A 3 -0.76 10.27 9.25
N VAL A 4 -1.39 9.53 8.33
CA VAL A 4 -1.25 8.08 8.22
C VAL A 4 -0.84 7.74 6.79
N LYS A 5 0.23 6.95 6.63
CA LYS A 5 0.78 6.56 5.32
C LYS A 5 0.73 5.05 5.18
N PHE A 6 0.34 4.57 4.00
CA PHE A 6 0.17 3.15 3.72
C PHE A 6 0.93 2.72 2.48
N TRP A 7 1.74 1.68 2.59
CA TRP A 7 2.29 0.96 1.46
C TRP A 7 1.61 -0.42 1.39
N LEU A 8 0.86 -0.68 0.32
CA LEU A 8 0.17 -1.95 0.13
C LEU A 8 1.09 -2.92 -0.62
N ALA A 9 1.82 -3.73 0.13
CA ALA A 9 2.76 -4.69 -0.42
C ALA A 9 2.02 -5.94 -0.93
N ILE A 10 2.25 -6.30 -2.17
CA ILE A 10 1.89 -7.60 -2.74
C ILE A 10 3.15 -8.29 -3.24
N ASP A 11 3.11 -9.60 -3.47
CA ASP A 11 4.16 -10.29 -4.19
C ASP A 11 3.97 -10.20 -5.73
N GLN A 12 5.04 -10.53 -6.47
CA GLN A 12 5.04 -10.51 -7.93
C GLN A 12 3.98 -11.43 -8.53
N GLN A 13 3.72 -12.59 -7.89
CA GLN A 13 2.80 -13.59 -8.40
C GLN A 13 1.34 -13.09 -8.31
N THR A 14 0.96 -12.58 -7.14
CA THR A 14 -0.33 -11.94 -6.85
C THR A 14 -0.57 -10.74 -7.76
N GLN A 15 0.48 -9.96 -8.09
CA GLN A 15 0.35 -8.87 -9.05
C GLN A 15 0.00 -9.39 -10.45
N LEU A 16 0.67 -10.46 -10.91
CA LEU A 16 0.42 -11.05 -12.24
C LEU A 16 -1.01 -11.59 -12.35
N GLU A 17 -1.44 -12.38 -11.37
CA GLU A 17 -2.79 -12.95 -11.32
C GLU A 17 -3.85 -11.84 -11.39
N ARG A 18 -3.61 -10.72 -10.69
CA ARG A 18 -4.52 -9.57 -10.71
C ARG A 18 -4.50 -8.80 -12.04
N PHE A 19 -3.39 -8.82 -12.78
CA PHE A 19 -3.30 -8.21 -14.11
C PHE A 19 -4.09 -9.05 -15.11
N GLU A 20 -3.86 -10.36 -15.14
CA GLU A 20 -4.58 -11.31 -15.98
C GLU A 20 -6.09 -11.29 -15.70
N GLU A 21 -6.51 -11.28 -14.42
CA GLU A 21 -7.93 -11.18 -14.05
C GLU A 21 -8.57 -9.87 -14.60
N ARG A 22 -7.83 -8.76 -14.60
CA ARG A 22 -8.32 -7.47 -15.10
C ARG A 22 -8.43 -7.44 -16.62
N GLU A 23 -7.55 -8.12 -17.33
CA GLU A 23 -7.61 -8.26 -18.79
C GLU A 23 -8.78 -9.14 -19.22
N GLN A 24 -9.15 -10.15 -18.44
CA GLN A 24 -10.30 -11.00 -18.75
C GLN A 24 -11.64 -10.28 -18.56
N ILE A 25 -11.72 -9.28 -17.68
CA ILE A 25 -12.96 -8.58 -17.36
C ILE A 25 -13.16 -7.37 -18.31
N PRO A 26 -14.18 -7.37 -19.18
CA PRO A 26 -14.33 -6.36 -20.25
C PRO A 26 -14.32 -4.91 -19.77
N PHE A 27 -14.94 -4.64 -18.61
CA PHE A 27 -15.01 -3.30 -18.02
C PHE A 27 -13.81 -2.96 -17.13
N LYS A 28 -12.84 -3.85 -16.93
CA LYS A 28 -11.61 -3.56 -16.16
C LYS A 28 -10.37 -3.49 -17.05
N ARG A 29 -10.45 -3.91 -18.31
CA ARG A 29 -9.34 -3.86 -19.29
C ARG A 29 -8.65 -2.50 -19.37
N TYR A 30 -9.41 -1.40 -19.33
CA TYR A 30 -8.84 -0.05 -19.39
C TYR A 30 -7.90 0.29 -18.22
N LYS A 31 -7.91 -0.51 -17.14
CA LYS A 31 -7.07 -0.28 -15.94
C LYS A 31 -5.68 -0.90 -16.05
N ILE A 32 -5.39 -1.68 -17.09
CA ILE A 32 -4.06 -2.18 -17.38
C ILE A 32 -3.60 -1.53 -18.68
N THR A 33 -2.44 -0.90 -18.61
CA THR A 33 -1.78 -0.20 -19.70
C THR A 33 -0.42 -0.82 -19.98
N GLU A 34 0.17 -0.51 -21.14
CA GLU A 34 1.54 -0.95 -21.45
C GLU A 34 2.56 -0.48 -20.40
N ASP A 35 2.29 0.68 -19.77
CA ASP A 35 3.12 1.21 -18.69
C ASP A 35 3.08 0.33 -17.44
N ASP A 36 1.96 -0.32 -17.12
CA ASP A 36 1.86 -1.23 -15.97
C ASP A 36 2.77 -2.45 -16.15
N TRP A 37 2.86 -2.98 -17.37
CA TRP A 37 3.77 -4.07 -17.73
C TRP A 37 5.24 -3.62 -17.65
N ARG A 38 5.57 -2.43 -18.18
CA ARG A 38 6.92 -1.86 -18.06
C ARG A 38 7.32 -1.60 -16.60
N ASN A 39 6.38 -1.19 -15.76
CA ASN A 39 6.64 -0.96 -14.34
C ASN A 39 6.86 -2.28 -13.59
N ARG A 40 6.15 -3.35 -13.97
CA ARG A 40 6.36 -4.70 -13.43
C ARG A 40 7.77 -5.22 -13.71
N GLU A 41 8.32 -4.99 -14.90
CA GLU A 41 9.70 -5.34 -15.24
C GLU A 41 10.74 -4.66 -14.32
N LYS A 42 10.36 -3.53 -13.70
CA LYS A 42 11.19 -2.76 -12.77
C LYS A 42 10.93 -3.08 -11.30
N TRP A 43 10.38 -4.27 -11.00
CA TRP A 43 9.99 -4.67 -9.65
C TRP A 43 11.07 -4.43 -8.60
N ASP A 44 12.31 -4.84 -8.89
CA ASP A 44 13.42 -4.75 -7.92
C ASP A 44 13.78 -3.29 -7.63
N VAL A 45 13.74 -2.42 -8.64
CA VAL A 45 13.95 -0.98 -8.49
C VAL A 45 12.87 -0.35 -7.61
N TYR A 46 11.61 -0.75 -7.78
CA TYR A 46 10.53 -0.30 -6.89
C TYR A 46 10.70 -0.80 -5.47
N THR A 47 11.15 -2.05 -5.30
CA THR A 47 11.38 -2.64 -3.98
C THR A 47 12.47 -1.90 -3.22
N GLU A 48 13.58 -1.61 -3.88
CA GLU A 48 14.68 -0.79 -3.33
C GLU A 48 14.21 0.62 -3.00
N ALA A 49 13.53 1.30 -3.93
CA ALA A 49 13.03 2.66 -3.73
C ALA A 49 12.03 2.76 -2.57
N VAL A 50 11.19 1.74 -2.37
CA VAL A 50 10.26 1.67 -1.23
C VAL A 50 11.02 1.46 0.08
N GLY A 51 12.07 0.63 0.07
CA GLY A 51 12.99 0.49 1.19
C GLY A 51 13.58 1.83 1.60
N ASP A 52 14.17 2.55 0.65
CA ASP A 52 14.71 3.91 0.83
C ASP A 52 13.63 4.90 1.33
N MET A 53 12.43 4.86 0.76
CA MET A 53 11.32 5.72 1.16
C MET A 53 10.92 5.48 2.62
N VAL A 54 10.80 4.22 3.03
CA VAL A 54 10.42 3.86 4.41
C VAL A 54 11.54 4.23 5.38
N ASP A 55 12.78 3.89 5.06
CA ASP A 55 13.95 4.19 5.89
C ASP A 55 14.10 5.69 6.14
N ARG A 56 14.03 6.50 5.08
CA ARG A 56 14.30 7.95 5.17
C ARG A 56 13.11 8.79 5.62
N THR A 57 11.89 8.27 5.55
CA THR A 57 10.68 9.09 5.79
C THR A 57 9.68 8.49 6.77
N SER A 58 9.90 7.28 7.29
CA SER A 58 9.10 6.73 8.39
C SER A 58 9.58 7.33 9.71
N THR A 59 8.99 8.47 10.09
CA THR A 59 9.35 9.22 11.29
C THR A 59 8.37 8.96 12.42
N GLU A 60 8.72 9.32 13.65
CA GLU A 60 7.81 9.24 14.80
C GLU A 60 6.51 10.04 14.59
N ILE A 61 6.59 11.18 13.88
CA ILE A 61 5.44 12.05 13.64
C ILE A 61 4.54 11.51 12.52
N ALA A 62 5.12 10.84 11.52
CA ALA A 62 4.40 10.29 10.38
C ALA A 62 5.02 8.93 9.99
N PRO A 63 4.67 7.84 10.69
CA PRO A 63 5.19 6.51 10.38
C PRO A 63 4.56 5.96 9.10
N TRP A 64 5.31 5.12 8.38
CA TRP A 64 4.78 4.30 7.30
C TRP A 64 4.19 3.01 7.84
N THR A 65 3.00 2.63 7.37
CA THR A 65 2.39 1.33 7.65
C THR A 65 2.53 0.44 6.42
N LEU A 66 3.35 -0.61 6.54
CA LEU A 66 3.43 -1.67 5.55
C LEU A 66 2.22 -2.59 5.72
N VAL A 67 1.39 -2.70 4.69
CA VAL A 67 0.17 -3.49 4.69
C VAL A 67 0.37 -4.69 3.77
N GLU A 68 0.27 -5.90 4.33
CA GLU A 68 0.33 -7.15 3.56
C GLU A 68 -0.97 -7.29 2.75
N ALA A 69 -0.90 -6.93 1.48
CA ALA A 69 -2.06 -6.69 0.63
C ALA A 69 -2.41 -7.83 -0.33
N ASN A 70 -1.80 -9.01 -0.15
CA ASN A 70 -2.12 -10.21 -0.93
C ASN A 70 -3.60 -10.60 -0.74
N ASP A 71 -4.10 -10.63 0.50
CA ASP A 71 -5.52 -10.69 0.78
C ASP A 71 -6.11 -9.28 0.93
N LYS A 72 -7.06 -8.94 0.04
CA LYS A 72 -7.77 -7.66 0.05
C LYS A 72 -8.61 -7.47 1.32
N ARG A 73 -9.17 -8.52 1.90
CA ARG A 73 -10.01 -8.43 3.11
C ARG A 73 -9.15 -8.05 4.30
N TRP A 74 -8.03 -8.74 4.49
CA TRP A 74 -7.04 -8.43 5.51
C TRP A 74 -6.52 -6.99 5.38
N ALA A 75 -6.08 -6.60 4.19
CA ALA A 75 -5.54 -5.26 3.93
C ALA A 75 -6.52 -4.15 4.33
N ARG A 76 -7.80 -4.30 3.99
CA ARG A 76 -8.86 -3.32 4.32
C ARG A 76 -9.04 -3.19 5.83
N VAL A 77 -9.07 -4.30 6.56
CA VAL A 77 -9.23 -4.30 8.02
C VAL A 77 -8.01 -3.66 8.69
N LYS A 78 -6.79 -3.99 8.23
CA LYS A 78 -5.56 -3.41 8.77
C LYS A 78 -5.52 -1.89 8.59
N VAL A 79 -5.86 -1.41 7.38
CA VAL A 79 -5.94 0.04 7.09
C VAL A 79 -6.92 0.74 8.02
N LEU A 80 -8.15 0.23 8.16
CA LEU A 80 -9.16 0.84 9.05
C LEU A 80 -8.70 0.85 10.50
N ARG A 81 -8.10 -0.23 10.98
CA ARG A 81 -7.57 -0.33 12.34
C ARG A 81 -6.48 0.70 12.59
N THR A 82 -5.50 0.84 11.70
CA THR A 82 -4.42 1.82 11.83
C THR A 82 -4.94 3.25 11.85
N ILE A 83 -5.97 3.57 11.05
CA ILE A 83 -6.61 4.90 11.10
C ILE A 83 -7.25 5.15 12.47
N ASN A 84 -8.02 4.18 12.98
CA ASN A 84 -8.69 4.32 14.28
C ASN A 84 -7.67 4.52 15.40
N GLU A 85 -6.62 3.70 15.45
CA GLU A 85 -5.54 3.80 16.44
C GLU A 85 -4.84 5.17 16.38
N ALA A 86 -4.55 5.68 15.17
CA ALA A 86 -3.93 7.00 15.01
C ALA A 86 -4.82 8.15 15.50
N LEU A 87 -6.15 8.06 15.27
CA LEU A 87 -7.11 9.05 15.75
C LEU A 87 -7.26 9.00 17.27
N GLU A 88 -7.39 7.80 17.85
CA GLU A 88 -7.47 7.60 19.30
C GLU A 88 -6.22 8.14 20.01
N ALA A 89 -5.02 7.83 19.49
CA ALA A 89 -3.76 8.33 20.03
C ALA A 89 -3.68 9.86 19.97
N ALA A 90 -4.15 10.48 18.89
CA ALA A 90 -4.17 11.92 18.76
C ALA A 90 -5.11 12.58 19.78
N PHE A 91 -6.30 12.02 20.00
CA PHE A 91 -7.23 12.52 21.02
C PHE A 91 -6.71 12.34 22.44
N ALA A 92 -6.05 11.21 22.74
CA ALA A 92 -5.42 10.97 24.03
C ALA A 92 -4.31 12.00 24.32
N LYS A 93 -3.52 12.37 23.31
CA LYS A 93 -2.47 13.40 23.42
C LYS A 93 -3.03 14.80 23.65
N HIS A 94 -4.20 15.14 23.08
CA HIS A 94 -4.83 16.45 23.25
C HIS A 94 -5.51 16.63 24.61
N LYS A 95 -5.94 15.54 25.28
CA LYS A 95 -6.55 15.62 26.62
C LYS A 95 -5.53 15.82 27.75
N LYS A 96 -4.23 15.65 27.46
CA LYS A 96 -3.12 15.96 28.37
C LYS A 96 -2.68 17.40 28.18
#